data_AF-A0A060C666-F1
#
_entry.id   AF-A0A060C666-F1
#
_cell.length_a   1.000
_cell.length_b   1.000
_cell.length_c   1.000
_cell.angle_alpha   90.00
_cell.angle_beta   90.00
_cell.angle_gamma   90.00
#
_symmetry.space_group_name_H-M   'P 1'
#
loop_
_entity.id
_entity.type
_entity.pdbx_description
1 polymer ?
#
loop_
_entity_poly.entity_id
_entity_poly.type
_entity_poly.pdbx_seq_one_letter_code
_entity_poly.pdbx_strand_id
1 'polypeptide(L)'
;FCGSAASCGAAYLQKVGGVVGETITEDAETALTLHSLGYNSAYIERPMVSGLSPETLGGFITQRIRWAQGMVQIFLLKNPLLVRGLSFPQRLCYFSSSFFWFFPFARLTFSLAPLAFLFFSLKIYDSNFIDF
;
A
#
# COMPACT_ATOMS: atom_id res chain seq x y z
N PHE A 1 11.46 -1.90 1.94
CA PHE A 1 12.27 -0.84 1.31
C PHE A 1 11.30 0.26 0.91
N CYS A 2 11.59 1.50 1.25
CA CYS A 2 10.69 2.65 1.08
C CYS A 2 11.36 3.77 0.26
N GLY A 3 12.20 3.37 -0.71
CA GLY A 3 12.85 4.27 -1.67
C GLY A 3 14.08 4.99 -1.15
N SER A 4 14.08 5.40 0.12
CA SER A 4 15.21 6.10 0.76
C SER A 4 15.41 5.67 2.22
N ALA A 5 16.47 6.18 2.85
CA ALA A 5 16.86 5.89 4.23
C ALA A 5 16.96 4.38 4.56
N ALA A 6 17.39 3.58 3.58
CA ALA A 6 17.53 2.14 3.70
C ALA A 6 18.86 1.68 3.08
N SER A 7 19.45 0.64 3.66
CA SER A 7 20.63 -0.03 3.13
C SER A 7 20.25 -1.43 2.65
N CYS A 8 20.67 -1.80 1.44
CA CYS A 8 20.50 -3.12 0.88
C CYS A 8 21.86 -3.62 0.38
N GLY A 9 22.21 -4.87 0.69
CA GLY A 9 23.44 -5.47 0.21
C GLY A 9 23.46 -5.55 -1.32
N ALA A 10 24.51 -5.04 -1.95
CA ALA A 10 24.64 -5.02 -3.41
C ALA A 10 24.51 -6.43 -4.04
N ALA A 11 25.03 -7.46 -3.36
CA ALA A 11 24.91 -8.85 -3.80
C ALA A 11 23.45 -9.35 -3.85
N TYR A 12 22.57 -8.83 -2.99
CA TYR A 12 21.15 -9.20 -3.02
C TYR A 12 20.43 -8.56 -4.21
N LEU A 13 20.72 -7.29 -4.50
CA LEU A 13 20.18 -6.60 -5.67
C LEU A 13 20.66 -7.24 -6.98
N GLN A 14 21.93 -7.61 -7.07
CA GLN A 14 22.46 -8.30 -8.26
C GLN A 14 21.74 -9.63 -8.54
N LYS A 15 21.31 -10.35 -7.50
CA LYS A 15 20.57 -11.62 -7.67
C LYS A 15 19.17 -11.44 -8.27
N VAL A 16 18.54 -10.28 -8.08
CA VAL A 16 17.22 -9.96 -8.64
C VAL A 16 17.29 -9.11 -9.91
N GLY A 17 18.50 -8.90 -10.46
CA GLY A 17 18.70 -8.10 -11.67
C GLY A 17 18.69 -6.58 -11.43
N GLY A 18 18.88 -6.14 -10.19
CA GLY A 18 18.85 -4.74 -9.79
C GLY A 18 17.53 -4.35 -9.11
N VAL A 19 17.09 -3.11 -9.33
CA VAL A 19 15.81 -2.62 -8.82
C VAL A 19 14.71 -3.09 -9.77
N VAL A 20 13.71 -3.81 -9.23
CA VAL A 20 12.58 -4.35 -10.00
C VAL A 20 11.60 -3.21 -10.29
N GLY A 21 11.16 -3.06 -11.53
CA GLY A 21 10.39 -1.88 -11.97
C GLY A 21 9.18 -2.21 -12.87
N GLU A 22 8.42 -3.27 -12.57
CA GLU A 22 7.15 -3.50 -13.26
C GLU A 22 6.05 -2.55 -12.72
N THR A 23 6.19 -2.11 -11.47
CA THR A 23 5.31 -1.15 -10.81
C THR A 23 5.97 0.21 -10.63
N ILE A 24 5.17 1.26 -10.47
CA ILE A 24 5.66 2.63 -10.18
C ILE A 24 6.32 2.72 -8.78
N THR A 25 6.07 1.74 -7.91
CA THR A 25 6.70 1.64 -6.59
C THR A 25 7.78 0.57 -6.62
N GLU A 26 8.85 0.85 -7.37
CA GLU A 26 9.97 -0.06 -7.62
C GLU A 26 10.65 -0.51 -6.32
N ASP A 27 10.59 0.33 -5.30
CA ASP A 27 11.14 0.10 -3.98
C ASP A 27 10.41 -1.03 -3.22
N ALA A 28 9.08 -0.91 -3.10
CA ALA A 28 8.24 -1.88 -2.43
C ALA A 28 8.24 -3.22 -3.20
N GLU A 29 8.25 -3.15 -4.52
CA GLU A 29 8.34 -4.32 -5.40
C GLU A 29 9.68 -5.07 -5.26
N THR A 30 10.79 -4.32 -5.21
CA THR A 30 12.11 -4.91 -4.98
C THR A 30 12.17 -5.60 -3.62
N ALA A 31 11.62 -4.99 -2.56
CA ALA A 31 11.55 -5.63 -1.24
C ALA A 31 10.72 -6.91 -1.26
N LEU A 32 9.55 -6.89 -1.92
CA LEU A 32 8.68 -8.05 -2.06
C LEU A 32 9.41 -9.21 -2.74
N THR A 33 10.14 -8.91 -3.82
CA THR A 33 10.93 -9.90 -4.57
C THR A 33 12.09 -10.45 -3.75
N LEU A 34 12.78 -9.62 -2.96
CA LEU A 34 13.84 -10.12 -2.08
C LEU A 34 13.28 -11.00 -0.95
N HIS A 35 12.17 -10.61 -0.34
CA HIS A 35 11.53 -11.43 0.70
C HIS A 35 10.99 -12.76 0.16
N SER A 36 10.51 -12.81 -1.10
CA SER A 36 10.07 -14.06 -1.72
C SER A 36 11.22 -15.05 -1.96
N LEU A 37 12.46 -14.55 -2.04
CA LEU A 37 13.69 -15.36 -2.09
C LEU A 37 14.22 -15.77 -0.70
N GLY A 38 13.50 -15.45 0.38
CA GLY A 38 13.88 -15.81 1.75
C GLY A 38 14.86 -14.83 2.42
N TYR A 39 15.10 -13.66 1.84
CA TYR A 39 15.88 -12.62 2.51
C TYR A 39 15.09 -11.98 3.66
N ASN A 40 15.81 -11.50 4.66
CA ASN A 40 15.25 -10.84 5.84
C ASN A 40 15.47 -9.33 5.79
N SER A 41 14.56 -8.58 6.39
CA SER A 41 14.67 -7.14 6.63
C SER A 41 14.62 -6.83 8.12
N ALA A 42 15.31 -5.77 8.54
CA ALA A 42 15.18 -5.18 9.87
C ALA A 42 14.85 -3.69 9.75
N TYR A 43 14.07 -3.17 10.69
CA TYR A 43 13.74 -1.76 10.80
C TYR A 43 14.29 -1.22 12.13
N ILE A 44 14.93 -0.05 12.07
CA ILE A 44 15.46 0.65 13.25
C ILE A 44 14.70 1.97 13.33
N GLU A 45 13.94 2.15 14.40
CA GLU A 45 13.14 3.35 14.66
C GLU A 45 14.01 4.49 15.21
N ARG A 46 14.97 4.95 14.41
CA ARG A 46 15.82 6.10 14.75
C ARG A 46 15.85 7.10 13.59
N PRO A 47 15.47 8.37 13.81
CA PRO A 47 15.57 9.39 12.78
C PRO A 47 17.05 9.68 12.51
N MET A 48 17.53 9.26 11.35
CA MET A 48 18.91 9.49 10.88
C MET A 48 18.97 10.35 9.62
N VAL A 49 17.82 10.70 9.05
CA VAL A 49 17.68 11.48 7.82
C VAL A 49 16.63 12.57 8.06
N SER A 50 16.87 13.77 7.53
CA SER A 50 15.90 14.85 7.46
C SER A 50 15.43 15.02 6.02
N GLY A 51 14.18 14.68 5.75
CA GLY A 51 13.58 14.78 4.41
C GLY A 51 12.67 15.99 4.29
N LEU A 52 12.45 16.44 3.05
CA LEU A 52 11.47 17.49 2.73
C LEU A 52 10.13 16.88 2.35
N SER A 53 9.03 17.48 2.82
CA SER A 53 7.68 17.18 2.36
C SER A 53 7.29 18.12 1.20
N PRO A 54 6.32 17.74 0.35
CA PRO A 54 5.79 18.66 -0.65
C PRO A 54 5.21 19.92 0.00
N GLU A 55 5.64 21.09 -0.45
CA GLU A 55 5.19 22.39 0.09
C GLU A 55 3.78 22.78 -0.39
N THR A 56 3.31 22.17 -1.48
CA THR A 56 2.00 22.48 -2.08
C THR A 56 1.06 21.29 -1.99
N LEU A 57 -0.24 21.59 -1.91
CA LEU A 57 -1.29 20.57 -1.95
C LEU A 57 -1.24 19.75 -3.24
N GLY A 58 -1.00 20.39 -4.39
CA GLY A 58 -0.87 19.71 -5.68
C GLY A 58 0.30 18.72 -5.71
N GLY A 59 1.44 19.11 -5.14
CA GLY A 59 2.60 18.22 -4.98
C GLY A 59 2.30 17.04 -4.05
N PHE A 60 1.63 17.29 -2.94
CA PHE A 60 1.20 16.24 -2.00
C PHE A 60 0.26 15.23 -2.66
N ILE A 61 -0.77 15.70 -3.37
CA ILE A 61 -1.73 14.83 -4.07
C ILE A 61 -1.02 14.01 -5.14
N THR A 62 -0.18 14.63 -5.96
CA THR A 62 0.56 13.94 -7.03
C THR A 62 1.44 12.83 -6.48
N GLN A 63 2.14 13.10 -5.37
CA GLN A 63 2.95 12.08 -4.69
C GLN A 63 2.09 10.89 -4.23
N ARG A 64 0.96 11.16 -3.56
CA ARG A 64 0.07 10.11 -3.04
C ARG A 64 -0.60 9.31 -4.14
N ILE A 65 -0.92 9.94 -5.28
CA ILE A 65 -1.47 9.24 -6.46
C ILE A 65 -0.47 8.20 -6.95
N ARG A 66 0.83 8.53 -7.05
CA ARG A 66 1.85 7.57 -7.48
C ARG A 66 1.97 6.39 -6.52
N TRP A 67 1.94 6.65 -5.21
CA TRP A 67 1.97 5.59 -4.19
C TRP A 67 0.73 4.68 -4.28
N ALA A 68 -0.45 5.27 -4.45
CA ALA A 68 -1.69 4.53 -4.62
C ALA A 68 -1.63 3.65 -5.88
N GLN A 69 -1.21 4.22 -7.02
CA GLN A 69 -1.08 3.51 -8.28
C GLN A 69 -0.10 2.33 -8.17
N GLY A 70 1.10 2.56 -7.63
CA GLY A 70 2.09 1.50 -7.49
C GLY A 70 1.63 0.38 -6.54
N MET A 71 1.02 0.73 -5.41
CA MET A 71 0.53 -0.27 -4.46
C MET A 71 -0.66 -1.08 -5.00
N VAL A 72 -1.54 -0.46 -5.80
CA VAL A 72 -2.60 -1.16 -6.53
C VAL A 72 -2.01 -2.05 -7.63
N GLN A 73 -0.97 -1.61 -8.34
CA GLN A 73 -0.25 -2.45 -9.30
C GLN A 73 0.38 -3.66 -8.62
N ILE A 74 1.04 -3.50 -7.46
CA ILE A 74 1.55 -4.63 -6.66
C ILE A 74 0.42 -5.59 -6.30
N PHE A 75 -0.72 -5.06 -5.84
CA PHE A 75 -1.88 -5.87 -5.49
C PHE A 75 -2.39 -6.71 -6.67
N LEU A 76 -2.54 -6.09 -7.86
CA LEU A 76 -3.13 -6.73 -9.04
C LEU A 76 -2.15 -7.63 -9.79
N LEU A 77 -0.91 -7.19 -9.99
CA LEU A 77 0.08 -7.90 -10.82
C LEU A 77 0.81 -8.99 -10.05
N LYS A 78 1.11 -8.76 -8.77
CA LYS A 78 1.89 -9.71 -7.95
C LYS A 78 1.02 -10.49 -6.96
N ASN A 79 -0.06 -9.87 -6.48
CA ASN A 79 -0.93 -10.39 -5.41
C ASN A 79 -0.13 -10.95 -4.21
N PRO A 80 0.17 -10.12 -3.20
CA PRO A 80 1.01 -10.52 -2.07
C PRO A 80 0.58 -11.79 -1.33
N LEU A 81 -0.70 -12.16 -1.39
CA LEU A 81 -1.21 -13.38 -0.76
C LEU A 81 -0.80 -14.66 -1.50
N LEU A 82 -0.47 -14.57 -2.78
CA LEU A 82 -0.15 -15.70 -3.66
C LEU A 82 1.34 -15.84 -3.98
N VAL A 83 2.15 -14.83 -3.65
CA VAL A 83 3.59 -14.86 -3.88
C VAL A 83 4.23 -16.03 -3.11
N ARG A 84 4.95 -16.88 -3.84
CA ARG A 84 5.69 -18.03 -3.27
C ARG A 84 6.89 -17.56 -2.45
N GLY A 85 7.30 -18.35 -1.46
CA GLY A 85 8.47 -18.06 -0.61
C GLY A 85 8.24 -17.06 0.53
N LEU A 86 7.11 -16.34 0.54
CA LEU A 86 6.72 -15.52 1.69
C LEU A 86 6.05 -16.35 2.79
N SER A 87 6.45 -16.09 4.04
CA SER A 87 5.76 -16.57 5.23
C SER A 87 4.37 -15.91 5.37
N PHE A 88 3.45 -16.57 6.09
CA PHE A 88 2.10 -16.05 6.28
C PHE A 88 2.06 -14.62 6.88
N PRO A 89 2.84 -14.29 7.93
CA PRO A 89 2.88 -12.92 8.43
C PRO A 89 3.38 -11.91 7.39
N GLN A 90 4.40 -12.26 6.59
CA GLN A 90 4.88 -11.39 5.52
C GLN A 90 3.79 -11.13 4.46
N ARG A 91 3.06 -12.18 4.06
CA ARG A 91 1.93 -12.04 3.12
C ARG A 91 0.88 -11.07 3.66
N LEU A 92 0.52 -11.18 4.93
CA LEU A 92 -0.46 -10.30 5.57
C LEU A 92 0.06 -8.85 5.64
N CYS A 93 1.33 -8.64 5.97
CA CYS A 93 1.93 -7.31 6.00
C CYS A 93 1.85 -6.64 4.61
N TYR A 94 2.31 -7.31 3.56
CA TYR A 94 2.26 -6.75 2.21
C TYR A 94 0.83 -6.57 1.70
N PHE A 95 -0.05 -7.54 1.96
CA PHE A 95 -1.46 -7.42 1.61
C PHE A 95 -2.09 -6.21 2.29
N SER A 96 -1.87 -6.02 3.60
CA SER A 96 -2.38 -4.87 4.35
C SER A 96 -1.85 -3.55 3.78
N SER A 97 -0.54 -3.45 3.51
CA SER A 97 0.06 -2.25 2.92
C SER A 97 -0.50 -1.91 1.54
N SER A 98 -0.71 -2.90 0.67
CA SER A 98 -1.27 -2.67 -0.66
C SER A 98 -2.78 -2.39 -0.62
N PHE A 99 -3.53 -3.16 0.18
CA PHE A 99 -4.99 -3.06 0.29
C PHE A 99 -5.43 -1.74 0.93
N PHE A 100 -4.63 -1.18 1.83
CA PHE A 100 -4.88 0.15 2.41
C PHE A 100 -5.18 1.22 1.34
N TRP A 101 -4.54 1.17 0.18
CA TRP A 101 -4.71 2.18 -0.87
C TRP A 101 -6.07 2.15 -1.59
N PHE A 102 -6.93 1.18 -1.28
CA PHE A 102 -8.35 1.19 -1.67
C PHE A 102 -9.24 2.03 -0.74
N PHE A 103 -8.68 2.63 0.32
CA PHE A 103 -9.43 3.49 1.24
C PHE A 103 -10.25 4.61 0.57
N PRO A 104 -9.87 5.22 -0.58
CA PRO A 104 -10.68 6.27 -1.18
C PRO A 104 -12.07 5.77 -1.58
N PHE A 105 -12.19 4.52 -2.03
CA PHE A 105 -13.49 3.91 -2.34
C PHE A 105 -14.36 3.78 -1.11
N ALA A 106 -13.80 3.25 -0.01
CA ALA A 106 -14.54 3.14 1.24
C ALA A 106 -14.99 4.53 1.75
N ARG A 107 -14.11 5.53 1.68
CA ARG A 107 -14.45 6.91 2.07
C ARG A 107 -15.58 7.48 1.22
N LEU A 108 -15.52 7.32 -0.10
CA LEU A 108 -16.59 7.77 -0.99
C LEU A 108 -17.91 7.09 -0.66
N THR A 109 -17.91 5.76 -0.46
CA THR A 109 -19.12 5.03 -0.06
C THR A 109 -19.72 5.57 1.24
N PHE A 110 -18.90 5.77 2.28
CA PHE A 110 -19.37 6.31 3.55
C PHE A 110 -19.85 7.76 3.47
N SER A 111 -19.27 8.58 2.58
CA SER A 111 -19.74 9.95 2.34
C SER A 111 -21.03 9.97 1.53
N LEU A 112 -21.21 9.06 0.57
CA LEU A 112 -22.38 9.01 -0.30
C LEU A 112 -23.59 8.32 0.34
N ALA A 113 -23.38 7.34 1.22
CA ALA A 113 -24.46 6.60 1.88
C ALA A 113 -25.49 7.50 2.59
N PRO A 114 -25.11 8.47 3.46
CA PRO A 114 -26.09 9.36 4.08
C PRO A 114 -26.74 10.31 3.07
N LEU A 115 -26.02 10.77 2.04
CA LEU A 115 -26.57 11.63 1.00
C LEU A 115 -27.64 10.90 0.17
N ALA A 116 -27.42 9.62 -0.12
CA ALA A 116 -28.39 8.78 -0.83
C ALA A 116 -29.71 8.66 -0.06
N PHE A 117 -29.63 8.52 1.26
CA PHE A 117 -30.80 8.56 2.12
C PHE A 117 -31.48 9.94 2.13
N LEU A 118 -30.71 11.03 2.30
CA LEU A 118 -31.29 12.38 2.42
C LEU A 118 -31.97 12.87 1.14
N PHE A 119 -31.37 12.62 -0.04
CA PHE A 119 -31.90 13.14 -1.30
C PHE A 119 -32.91 12.21 -1.98
N PHE A 120 -32.77 10.89 -1.80
CA PHE A 120 -33.58 9.91 -2.51
C PHE A 120 -34.40 9.01 -1.58
N SER A 121 -34.31 9.21 -0.26
CA SER A 121 -34.97 8.34 0.74
C SER A 121 -34.62 6.85 0.58
N LEU A 122 -33.43 6.56 0.06
CA LEU A 122 -32.93 5.20 -0.11
C LEU A 122 -32.62 4.57 1.25
N LYS A 123 -33.44 3.60 1.67
CA LYS A 123 -33.19 2.79 2.88
C LYS A 123 -32.15 1.71 2.57
N ILE A 124 -30.87 2.05 2.79
CA ILE A 124 -29.72 1.15 2.57
C ILE A 124 -29.55 0.15 3.72
N TYR A 125 -30.10 0.46 4.89
CA TYR A 125 -30.04 -0.38 6.09
C TYR A 125 -31.46 -0.51 6.68
N ASP A 126 -31.93 -1.73 6.86
CA ASP A 126 -33.23 -2.02 7.46
C ASP A 126 -33.03 -2.37 8.94
N SER A 127 -33.45 -1.47 9.82
CA SER A 127 -33.37 -1.65 11.26
C SER A 127 -34.48 -0.87 11.95
N ASN A 128 -35.15 -1.50 12.92
CA ASN A 128 -36.12 -0.83 13.76
C ASN A 128 -35.47 -0.36 15.06
N PHE A 129 -35.91 0.79 15.56
CA PHE A 129 -35.45 1.31 16.85
C PHE A 129 -35.94 0.45 18.04
N ILE A 130 -36.97 -0.36 17.83
CA ILE A 130 -37.60 -1.19 18.87
C ILE A 130 -36.82 -2.51 19.10
N ASP A 131 -36.00 -2.92 18.12
CA ASP A 131 -35.21 -4.17 18.18
C ASP A 131 -33.78 -3.96 18.77
N PHE A 132 -33.49 -2.77 19.32
CA PHE A 132 -32.26 -2.41 20.03
C PHE A 132 -32.54 -2.19 21.52
#